data_AF-A0A7J3B8V8-F1
#
_entry.id   AF-A0A7J3B8V8-F1
#
_cell.length_a   1.000
_cell.length_b   1.000
_cell.length_c   1.000
_cell.angle_alpha   90.00
_cell.angle_beta   90.00
_cell.angle_gamma   90.00
#
_symmetry.space_group_name_H-M   'P 1'
#
loop_
_entity.id
_entity.type
_entity.pdbx_description
1 polymer ?
#
loop_
_entity_poly.entity_id
_entity_poly.type
_entity_poly.pdbx_seq_one_letter_code
_entity_poly.pdbx_strand_id
1 'polypeptide(L)'
;MGVREGQERNRPTPSIRIPDKELEKLKEAATHLPELPADASTRLYKEMERGEENVRTQVHNVYKTYCERTLEEKISSEVEGKIEVGKKLIVVRRIRRNGEEKLMEETFEIEKKLSSERNISGDVYLAKKYWNNEFYGRVILKTPKATVEDDRDRIRLYKEFGKEIKNLDRFEGNHNILHAAGMPFAWNSEPVIQMEYQPWSIFDYISYLNDETAITAGVISVAIQCLNAIECMKNKIDGEGPNGYAHVDLKAEHVRLDYRKNKNGEGEWVLVIIDLDSVVPAGEVPLNKLKYNGAYVDPEKFMRIEEDNIRITAEPAEAIYSLGLILLHIIAKKTCDGLRKRAFRPVVNSDNGAQLIDKEAMRKEIERVRMIDELNFLKVYYSNKVKRILEGRFDQDPEPLKDFLARSNSYPEAKGVRGDAVAKQIGNRNEMIHPNVFVGIMECLRPRSERKGADALKELFERLWEEYARLSNLFDTSK
;
A
#
# COMPACT_ATOMS: atom_id res chain seq x y z
N MET A 1 4.75 -9.02 -64.99
CA MET A 1 4.08 -8.36 -63.85
C MET A 1 2.99 -9.29 -63.35
N GLY A 2 3.13 -9.81 -62.15
CA GLY A 2 2.17 -10.69 -61.51
C GLY A 2 2.53 -10.81 -60.04
N VAL A 3 1.94 -9.94 -59.22
CA VAL A 3 2.05 -9.95 -57.76
C VAL A 3 1.22 -11.13 -57.27
N ARG A 4 1.85 -12.11 -56.62
CA ARG A 4 1.14 -13.12 -55.83
C ARG A 4 1.30 -12.76 -54.35
N GLU A 5 0.15 -12.46 -53.77
CA GLU A 5 -0.09 -12.15 -52.38
C GLU A 5 0.46 -13.24 -51.45
N GLY A 6 1.27 -12.82 -50.49
CA GLY A 6 1.66 -13.66 -49.36
C GLY A 6 0.46 -13.76 -48.40
N GLN A 7 -0.24 -14.89 -48.46
CA GLN A 7 -1.11 -15.31 -47.35
C GLN A 7 -0.22 -15.68 -46.16
N GLU A 8 -0.01 -14.74 -45.23
CA GLU A 8 0.43 -15.07 -43.88
C GLU A 8 -0.63 -15.96 -43.24
N ARG A 9 -0.32 -17.25 -43.15
CA ARG A 9 -1.11 -18.21 -42.37
C ARG A 9 -0.98 -17.81 -40.91
N ASN A 10 -2.05 -17.26 -40.34
CA ASN A 10 -2.33 -17.31 -38.91
C ASN A 10 -2.33 -18.78 -38.46
N ARG A 11 -1.16 -19.31 -38.13
CA ARG A 11 -1.07 -20.57 -37.39
C ARG A 11 -1.48 -20.24 -35.95
N PRO A 12 -2.51 -20.92 -35.39
CA PRO A 12 -2.79 -20.77 -33.97
C PRO A 12 -1.52 -21.15 -33.20
N THR A 13 -1.04 -20.23 -32.36
CA THR A 13 0.04 -20.50 -31.41
C THR A 13 -0.36 -21.76 -30.63
N PRO A 14 0.49 -22.80 -30.56
CA PRO A 14 0.16 -23.99 -29.79
C PRO A 14 -0.17 -23.57 -28.36
N SER A 15 -1.34 -23.93 -27.84
CA SER A 15 -1.64 -23.72 -26.44
C SER A 15 -0.72 -24.63 -25.62
N ILE A 16 0.36 -24.07 -25.11
CA ILE A 16 1.23 -24.77 -24.16
C ILE A 16 0.38 -25.04 -22.93
N ARG A 17 -0.01 -26.30 -22.74
CA ARG A 17 -0.74 -26.73 -21.55
C ARG A 17 0.26 -26.82 -20.40
N ILE A 18 0.21 -25.85 -19.50
CA ILE A 18 0.94 -25.91 -18.23
C ILE A 18 0.31 -27.01 -17.35
N PRO A 19 1.07 -27.99 -16.85
CA PRO A 19 0.60 -28.96 -15.87
C PRO A 19 0.03 -28.30 -14.61
N ASP A 20 -1.01 -28.87 -14.01
CA ASP A 20 -1.70 -28.27 -12.84
C ASP A 20 -0.74 -27.96 -11.67
N LYS A 21 0.26 -28.82 -11.44
CA LYS A 21 1.30 -28.58 -10.40
C LYS A 21 2.21 -27.40 -10.70
N GLU A 22 2.52 -27.15 -11.98
CA GLU A 22 3.31 -25.98 -12.38
C GLU A 22 2.46 -24.70 -12.35
N LEU A 23 1.17 -24.84 -12.63
CA LEU A 23 0.20 -23.76 -12.50
C LEU A 23 0.04 -23.30 -11.04
N GLU A 24 -0.07 -24.24 -10.10
CA GLU A 24 -0.11 -23.94 -8.67
C GLU A 24 1.16 -23.21 -8.20
N LYS A 25 2.34 -23.66 -8.64
CA LYS A 25 3.61 -22.98 -8.35
C LYS A 25 3.67 -21.56 -8.92
N LEU A 26 3.09 -21.34 -10.10
CA LEU A 26 3.02 -20.00 -10.70
C LEU A 26 2.09 -19.07 -9.92
N LYS A 27 0.93 -19.56 -9.49
CA LYS A 27 0.02 -18.80 -8.63
C LYS A 27 0.68 -18.46 -7.31
N GLU A 28 1.35 -19.42 -6.68
CA GLU A 28 2.12 -19.20 -5.46
C GLU A 28 3.21 -18.14 -5.68
N ALA A 29 4.00 -18.25 -6.76
CA ALA A 29 5.01 -17.27 -7.12
C ALA A 29 4.43 -15.85 -7.33
N ALA A 30 3.21 -15.72 -7.85
CA ALA A 30 2.53 -14.42 -8.00
C ALA A 30 2.24 -13.74 -6.66
N THR A 31 2.18 -14.50 -5.56
CA THR A 31 1.94 -13.95 -4.23
C THR A 31 3.22 -13.42 -3.56
N HIS A 32 4.39 -13.87 -4.03
CA HIS A 32 5.68 -13.50 -3.47
C HIS A 32 6.33 -12.38 -4.30
N LEU A 33 6.90 -11.40 -3.61
CA LEU A 33 7.70 -10.37 -4.25
C LEU A 33 9.03 -10.98 -4.74
N PRO A 34 9.52 -10.65 -5.95
CA PRO A 34 10.77 -11.18 -6.48
C PRO A 34 11.99 -10.98 -5.58
N GLU A 35 12.97 -11.86 -5.70
CA GLU A 35 14.28 -11.61 -5.10
C GLU A 35 14.96 -10.43 -5.80
N LEU A 36 15.72 -9.65 -5.02
CA LEU A 36 16.51 -8.56 -5.57
C LEU A 36 17.88 -9.07 -6.04
N PRO A 37 18.48 -8.44 -7.07
CA PRO A 37 19.86 -8.73 -7.47
C PRO A 37 20.82 -8.70 -6.28
N ALA A 38 21.82 -9.60 -6.26
CA ALA A 38 22.69 -9.82 -5.10
C ALA A 38 23.38 -8.55 -4.55
N ASP A 39 23.70 -7.60 -5.42
CA ASP A 39 24.31 -6.30 -5.09
C ASP A 39 23.33 -5.34 -4.43
N ALA A 40 22.07 -5.30 -4.87
CA ALA A 40 20.98 -4.58 -4.22
C ALA A 40 20.61 -5.25 -2.88
N SER A 41 20.43 -6.57 -2.91
CA SER A 41 20.18 -7.44 -1.76
C SER A 41 21.19 -7.23 -0.63
N THR A 42 22.49 -7.23 -0.92
CA THR A 42 23.52 -7.04 0.14
C THR A 42 23.43 -5.68 0.83
N ARG A 43 22.99 -4.63 0.12
CA ARG A 43 22.77 -3.30 0.73
C ARG A 43 21.54 -3.29 1.63
N LEU A 44 20.47 -3.95 1.19
CA LEU A 44 19.17 -3.94 1.88
C LEU A 44 19.13 -4.94 3.05
N TYR A 45 19.74 -6.12 2.91
CA TYR A 45 19.79 -7.16 3.94
C TYR A 45 20.67 -6.80 5.13
N LYS A 46 21.80 -6.12 4.91
CA LYS A 46 22.72 -5.71 5.98
C LYS A 46 22.07 -4.79 7.02
N GLU A 47 21.02 -4.07 6.66
CA GLU A 47 20.30 -3.19 7.59
C GLU A 47 19.36 -3.96 8.53
N MET A 48 18.94 -5.19 8.15
CA MET A 48 17.84 -5.94 8.79
C MET A 48 18.28 -7.09 9.72
N GLU A 49 19.36 -7.80 9.39
CA GLU A 49 19.63 -9.18 9.84
C GLU A 49 19.92 -9.44 11.34
N ARG A 50 19.89 -8.44 12.24
CA ARG A 50 20.27 -8.67 13.65
C ARG A 50 19.32 -8.20 14.73
N GLY A 51 18.13 -7.69 14.41
CA GLY A 51 17.17 -7.35 15.47
C GLY A 51 15.70 -7.25 15.07
N GLU A 52 15.36 -7.10 13.79
CA GLU A 52 13.95 -6.88 13.43
C GLU A 52 13.09 -8.15 13.58
N GLU A 53 13.68 -9.34 13.38
CA GLU A 53 13.02 -10.63 13.59
C GLU A 53 12.65 -10.89 15.06
N ASN A 54 13.56 -10.53 15.98
CA ASN A 54 13.34 -10.70 17.43
C ASN A 54 12.12 -9.90 17.90
N VAL A 55 12.03 -8.63 17.49
CA VAL A 55 10.88 -7.74 17.79
C VAL A 55 9.56 -8.41 17.40
N ARG A 56 9.48 -9.07 16.25
CA ARG A 56 8.24 -9.68 15.75
C ARG A 56 7.92 -11.00 16.46
N THR A 57 8.89 -11.90 16.59
CA THR A 57 8.67 -13.27 17.09
C THR A 57 8.38 -13.31 18.59
N GLN A 58 9.01 -12.48 19.42
CA GLN A 58 8.69 -12.49 20.85
C GLN A 58 7.58 -11.55 21.25
N VAL A 59 7.29 -10.42 20.57
CA VAL A 59 6.11 -9.62 20.94
C VAL A 59 4.85 -10.49 20.94
N HIS A 60 4.69 -11.40 19.99
CA HIS A 60 3.55 -12.33 19.97
C HIS A 60 3.48 -13.28 21.18
N ASN A 61 4.62 -13.82 21.65
CA ASN A 61 4.68 -14.76 22.79
C ASN A 61 4.70 -14.07 24.16
N VAL A 62 5.30 -12.88 24.21
CA VAL A 62 5.36 -11.97 25.35
C VAL A 62 3.94 -11.46 25.58
N TYR A 63 3.37 -10.73 24.62
CA TYR A 63 2.11 -10.00 24.74
C TYR A 63 0.92 -10.90 25.14
N LYS A 64 0.76 -12.07 24.50
CA LYS A 64 -0.32 -13.03 24.82
C LYS A 64 -0.22 -13.61 26.23
N THR A 65 0.98 -13.67 26.81
CA THR A 65 1.22 -14.10 28.19
C THR A 65 1.12 -12.93 29.19
N TYR A 66 1.35 -11.67 28.75
CA TYR A 66 1.45 -10.49 29.63
C TYR A 66 0.17 -9.69 29.80
N CYS A 67 -0.79 -9.78 28.87
CA CYS A 67 -2.07 -9.07 28.95
C CYS A 67 -3.01 -9.56 30.07
N GLU A 68 -2.67 -10.62 30.81
CA GLU A 68 -3.53 -11.06 31.91
C GLU A 68 -3.36 -10.24 33.20
N ARG A 69 -2.19 -9.68 33.54
CA ARG A 69 -1.99 -8.88 34.79
C ARG A 69 -0.77 -7.94 34.76
N THR A 70 -0.91 -6.73 34.21
CA THR A 70 0.02 -5.62 34.52
C THR A 70 -0.39 -5.02 35.87
N LEU A 71 0.51 -4.99 36.85
CA LEU A 71 0.19 -4.55 38.22
C LEU A 71 0.54 -3.07 38.44
N GLU A 72 1.70 -2.61 37.95
CA GLU A 72 2.16 -1.21 38.05
C GLU A 72 3.15 -0.90 36.90
N GLU A 73 3.07 0.31 36.34
CA GLU A 73 3.99 0.85 35.33
C GLU A 73 4.74 2.05 35.92
N LYS A 74 6.08 2.01 35.94
CA LYS A 74 6.92 3.11 36.40
C LYS A 74 7.88 3.51 35.28
N ILE A 75 7.75 4.74 34.81
CA ILE A 75 8.59 5.27 33.74
C ILE A 75 9.65 6.13 34.41
N SER A 76 10.91 5.77 34.23
CA SER A 76 12.05 6.55 34.72
C SER A 76 12.87 6.96 33.53
N SER A 77 13.22 8.24 33.42
CA SER A 77 14.01 8.75 32.31
C SER A 77 15.35 9.28 32.80
N GLU A 78 16.33 9.37 31.91
CA GLU A 78 17.49 10.27 32.10
C GLU A 78 17.12 11.74 31.78
N VAL A 79 15.90 12.02 31.29
CA VAL A 79 15.47 13.33 30.77
C VAL A 79 13.99 13.62 31.09
N GLU A 80 13.71 14.69 31.84
CA GLU A 80 12.38 15.32 31.86
C GLU A 80 12.17 16.08 30.53
N GLY A 81 11.07 15.86 29.80
CA GLY A 81 10.76 16.60 28.56
C GLY A 81 10.48 15.79 27.29
N LYS A 82 10.57 16.43 26.11
CA LYS A 82 10.16 15.84 24.82
C LYS A 82 11.09 14.69 24.38
N ILE A 83 10.59 13.78 23.54
CA ILE A 83 11.42 12.75 22.89
C ILE A 83 12.38 13.43 21.91
N GLU A 84 13.67 13.14 22.03
CA GLU A 84 14.73 13.76 21.24
C GLU A 84 15.68 12.72 20.65
N VAL A 85 16.23 13.02 19.47
CA VAL A 85 17.22 12.17 18.81
C VAL A 85 18.49 12.07 19.66
N GLY A 86 19.03 10.85 19.80
CA GLY A 86 20.20 10.55 20.61
C GLY A 86 19.92 10.35 22.10
N LYS A 87 18.67 10.51 22.55
CA LYS A 87 18.26 10.25 23.94
C LYS A 87 17.77 8.81 24.14
N LYS A 88 17.81 8.36 25.39
CA LYS A 88 17.26 7.08 25.83
C LYS A 88 15.95 7.29 26.61
N LEU A 89 14.94 6.51 26.27
CA LEU A 89 13.71 6.38 27.05
C LEU A 89 13.77 5.05 27.78
N ILE A 90 13.49 5.01 29.08
CA ILE A 90 13.50 3.77 29.87
C ILE A 90 12.10 3.57 30.44
N VAL A 91 11.50 2.42 30.16
CA VAL A 91 10.17 2.02 30.61
C VAL A 91 10.34 0.81 31.52
N VAL A 92 10.00 0.97 32.80
CA VAL A 92 10.07 -0.12 33.78
C VAL A 92 8.65 -0.61 34.07
N ARG A 93 8.38 -1.87 33.74
CA ARG A 93 7.08 -2.50 33.99
C ARG A 93 7.21 -3.56 35.06
N ARG A 94 6.26 -3.62 36.00
CA ARG A 94 6.10 -4.76 36.90
C ARG A 94 5.10 -5.74 36.30
N ILE A 95 5.60 -6.89 35.88
CA ILE A 95 4.82 -7.95 35.24
C ILE A 95 4.70 -9.16 36.17
N ARG A 96 3.56 -9.86 36.13
CA ARG A 96 3.36 -11.12 36.85
C ARG A 96 3.35 -12.29 35.87
N ARG A 97 4.25 -13.25 36.02
CA ARG A 97 4.34 -14.47 35.18
C ARG A 97 4.37 -15.70 36.08
N ASN A 98 3.45 -16.64 35.88
CA ASN A 98 3.30 -17.85 36.70
C ASN A 98 3.16 -17.57 38.21
N GLY A 99 2.57 -16.43 38.60
CA GLY A 99 2.43 -16.02 40.00
C GLY A 99 3.62 -15.24 40.57
N GLU A 100 4.77 -15.23 39.90
CA GLU A 100 5.96 -14.46 40.30
C GLU A 100 5.94 -13.04 39.70
N GLU A 101 6.31 -12.05 40.49
CA GLU A 101 6.50 -10.67 40.03
C GLU A 101 7.92 -10.48 39.50
N LYS A 102 8.05 -9.93 38.29
CA LYS A 102 9.32 -9.56 37.67
C LYS A 102 9.29 -8.10 37.24
N LEU A 103 10.41 -7.41 37.47
CA LEU A 103 10.65 -6.10 36.89
C LEU A 103 11.22 -6.30 35.48
N MET A 104 10.69 -5.53 34.55
CA MET A 104 11.06 -5.57 33.15
C MET A 104 11.48 -4.17 32.73
N GLU A 105 12.68 -4.04 32.17
CA GLU A 105 13.19 -2.77 31.68
C GLU A 105 13.29 -2.79 30.15
N GLU A 106 12.48 -1.96 29.50
CA GLU A 106 12.58 -1.67 28.06
C GLU A 106 13.30 -0.33 27.89
N THR A 107 14.41 -0.32 27.14
CA THR A 107 15.14 0.92 26.80
C THR A 107 15.00 1.21 25.31
N PHE A 108 14.72 2.47 24.96
CA PHE A 108 14.59 2.94 23.59
C PHE A 108 15.62 4.03 23.31
N GLU A 109 16.59 3.76 22.45
CA GLU A 109 17.56 4.75 21.97
C GLU A 109 17.04 5.36 20.67
N ILE A 110 16.71 6.65 20.68
CA ILE A 110 16.11 7.34 19.54
C ILE A 110 17.16 7.62 18.46
N GLU A 111 17.06 6.96 17.31
CA GLU A 111 18.00 7.12 16.20
C GLU A 111 17.64 8.31 15.31
N LYS A 112 16.34 8.50 15.02
CA LYS A 112 15.90 9.49 14.00
C LYS A 112 14.46 9.91 14.20
N LYS A 113 14.13 11.16 13.90
CA LYS A 113 12.74 11.61 13.68
C LYS A 113 12.38 11.46 12.20
N LEU A 114 11.32 10.69 11.91
CA LEU A 114 10.84 10.39 10.55
C LEU A 114 9.75 11.36 10.09
N SER A 115 8.93 11.86 11.01
CA SER A 115 7.88 12.84 10.72
C SER A 115 8.44 14.24 10.48
N SER A 116 7.91 14.97 9.49
CA SER A 116 8.23 16.39 9.29
C SER A 116 7.50 17.28 10.31
N GLU A 117 7.95 18.53 10.45
CA GLU A 117 7.27 19.53 11.28
C GLU A 117 5.83 19.81 10.80
N ARG A 118 5.59 19.71 9.49
CA ARG A 118 4.27 19.90 8.86
C ARG A 118 3.30 18.74 9.12
N ASN A 119 3.76 17.62 9.67
CA ASN A 119 2.87 16.52 10.02
C ASN A 119 2.00 16.90 11.22
N ILE A 120 0.68 16.95 10.98
CA ILE A 120 -0.32 17.30 11.99
C ILE A 120 -0.76 16.12 12.85
N SER A 121 -0.63 14.88 12.35
CA SER A 121 -1.15 13.68 13.04
C SER A 121 -0.30 13.24 14.23
N GLY A 122 0.96 13.68 14.31
CA GLY A 122 1.88 13.24 15.35
C GLY A 122 3.33 13.26 14.92
N ASP A 123 4.21 13.02 15.89
CA ASP A 123 5.62 12.79 15.63
C ASP A 123 5.92 11.29 15.58
N VAL A 124 6.81 10.91 14.67
CA VAL A 124 7.20 9.52 14.40
C VAL A 124 8.70 9.40 14.51
N TYR A 125 9.18 8.46 15.31
CA TYR A 125 10.60 8.26 15.61
C TYR A 125 11.01 6.82 15.30
N LEU A 126 12.22 6.65 14.77
CA LEU A 126 12.93 5.38 14.71
C LEU A 126 13.76 5.23 15.98
N ALA A 127 13.67 4.08 16.64
CA ALA A 127 14.42 3.80 17.86
C ALA A 127 14.98 2.37 17.87
N LYS A 128 16.14 2.18 18.49
CA LYS A 128 16.63 0.86 18.90
C LYS A 128 15.96 0.49 20.22
N LYS A 129 15.29 -0.65 20.23
CA LYS A 129 14.70 -1.27 21.40
C LYS A 129 15.70 -2.23 22.04
N TYR A 130 15.86 -2.10 23.35
CA TYR A 130 16.64 -2.98 24.20
C TYR A 130 15.74 -3.55 25.28
N TRP A 131 16.00 -4.79 25.67
CA TRP A 131 15.36 -5.43 26.80
C TRP A 131 16.43 -5.90 27.78
N ASN A 132 16.41 -5.38 29.01
CA ASN A 132 17.43 -5.68 30.04
C ASN A 132 18.86 -5.52 29.50
N ASN A 133 19.10 -4.41 28.78
CA ASN A 133 20.35 -4.07 28.07
C ASN A 133 20.74 -4.94 26.86
N GLU A 134 19.93 -5.93 26.48
CA GLU A 134 20.14 -6.70 25.25
C GLU A 134 19.47 -6.00 24.06
N PHE A 135 20.21 -5.79 22.97
CA PHE A 135 19.64 -5.18 21.75
C PHE A 135 18.62 -6.13 21.14
N TYR A 136 17.39 -5.63 21.03
CA TYR A 136 16.28 -6.42 20.56
C TYR A 136 16.02 -6.19 19.07
N GLY A 137 15.95 -4.92 18.65
CA GLY A 137 15.72 -4.55 17.26
C GLY A 137 15.31 -3.11 17.10
N ARG A 138 14.94 -2.71 15.88
CA ARG A 138 14.41 -1.37 15.60
C ARG A 138 12.90 -1.35 15.66
N VAL A 139 12.36 -0.26 16.20
CA VAL A 139 10.93 -0.01 16.33
C VAL A 139 10.59 1.41 15.90
N ILE A 140 9.33 1.63 15.55
CA ILE A 140 8.76 2.95 15.36
C ILE A 140 8.00 3.36 16.62
N LEU A 141 8.29 4.56 17.12
CA LEU A 141 7.54 5.20 18.18
C LEU A 141 6.71 6.34 17.58
N LYS A 142 5.38 6.28 17.71
CA LYS A 142 4.45 7.34 17.28
C LYS A 142 3.89 8.03 18.53
N THR A 143 3.91 9.36 18.56
CA THR A 143 3.37 10.20 19.66
C THR A 143 2.48 11.30 19.12
N PRO A 144 1.48 11.78 19.88
CA PRO A 144 0.70 12.94 19.48
C PRO A 144 1.60 14.16 19.23
N LYS A 145 1.12 15.08 18.40
CA LYS A 145 1.89 16.29 18.08
C LYS A 145 1.90 17.21 19.30
N ALA A 146 3.10 17.47 19.84
CA ALA A 146 3.26 18.22 21.08
C ALA A 146 2.90 19.72 21.00
N THR A 147 2.66 20.27 19.80
CA THR A 147 2.44 21.70 19.56
C THR A 147 0.96 22.06 19.38
N VAL A 148 0.03 21.16 19.69
CA VAL A 148 -1.40 21.44 19.57
C VAL A 148 -1.89 22.14 20.84
N GLU A 149 -2.05 23.45 20.74
CA GLU A 149 -2.51 24.32 21.84
C GLU A 149 -4.03 24.27 22.05
N ASP A 150 -4.81 23.91 21.02
CA ASP A 150 -6.27 23.81 21.09
C ASP A 150 -6.70 22.45 21.68
N ASP A 151 -7.41 22.48 22.81
CA ASP A 151 -7.96 21.31 23.49
C ASP A 151 -8.84 20.43 22.59
N ARG A 152 -9.59 21.00 21.65
CA ARG A 152 -10.43 20.24 20.71
C ARG A 152 -9.59 19.43 19.73
N ASP A 153 -8.55 20.04 19.19
CA ASP A 153 -7.61 19.37 18.30
C ASP A 153 -6.81 18.30 19.05
N ARG A 154 -6.46 18.55 20.31
CA ARG A 154 -5.83 17.56 21.18
C ARG A 154 -6.77 16.36 21.39
N ILE A 155 -8.02 16.59 21.77
CA ILE A 155 -9.01 15.49 21.91
C ILE A 155 -9.17 14.70 20.61
N ARG A 156 -9.18 15.37 19.44
CA ARG A 156 -9.22 14.69 18.14
C ARG A 156 -8.00 13.79 17.94
N LEU A 157 -6.79 14.31 18.14
CA LEU A 157 -5.55 13.54 17.98
C LEU A 157 -5.52 12.32 18.89
N TYR A 158 -5.94 12.46 20.15
CA TYR A 158 -6.00 11.33 21.08
C TYR A 158 -7.00 10.25 20.64
N LYS A 159 -8.12 10.64 20.05
CA LYS A 159 -9.07 9.68 19.45
C LYS A 159 -8.46 8.94 18.26
N GLU A 160 -7.69 9.62 17.42
CA GLU A 160 -6.98 9.01 16.29
C GLU A 160 -5.90 8.02 16.77
N PHE A 161 -5.15 8.38 17.82
CA PHE A 161 -4.21 7.48 18.50
C PHE A 161 -4.89 6.26 19.09
N GLY A 162 -5.99 6.45 19.81
CA GLY A 162 -6.77 5.33 20.37
C GLY A 162 -7.30 4.40 19.28
N LYS A 163 -7.67 4.96 18.12
CA LYS A 163 -8.11 4.20 16.95
C LYS A 163 -6.96 3.39 16.32
N GLU A 164 -5.77 3.98 16.20
CA GLU A 164 -4.57 3.26 15.74
C GLU A 164 -4.27 2.06 16.64
N ILE A 165 -4.27 2.24 17.97
CA ILE A 165 -4.03 1.15 18.93
C ILE A 165 -5.04 0.02 18.76
N LYS A 166 -6.34 0.36 18.66
CA LYS A 166 -7.39 -0.63 18.42
C LYS A 166 -7.20 -1.37 17.11
N ASN A 167 -6.80 -0.68 16.05
CA ASN A 167 -6.58 -1.31 14.74
C ASN A 167 -5.34 -2.21 14.72
N LEU A 168 -4.26 -1.84 15.42
CA LEU A 168 -3.09 -2.71 15.60
C LEU A 168 -3.45 -4.03 16.29
N ASP A 169 -4.28 -3.98 17.33
CA ASP A 169 -4.79 -5.16 18.02
C ASP A 169 -5.77 -5.97 17.14
N ARG A 170 -6.70 -5.26 16.48
CA ARG A 170 -7.72 -5.85 15.62
C ARG A 170 -7.13 -6.65 14.46
N PHE A 171 -6.06 -6.18 13.85
CA PHE A 171 -5.42 -6.82 12.70
C PHE A 171 -4.16 -7.61 13.08
N GLU A 172 -3.96 -7.89 14.37
CA GLU A 172 -2.86 -8.72 14.83
C GLU A 172 -2.86 -10.06 14.08
N GLY A 173 -1.69 -10.45 13.56
CA GLY A 173 -1.47 -11.71 12.85
C GLY A 173 -1.68 -11.66 11.33
N ASN A 174 -2.17 -10.56 10.75
CA ASN A 174 -2.19 -10.43 9.29
C ASN A 174 -0.82 -9.97 8.78
N HIS A 175 -0.14 -10.76 7.94
CA HIS A 175 1.21 -10.44 7.48
C HIS A 175 1.31 -9.17 6.61
N ASN A 176 0.21 -8.70 6.02
CA ASN A 176 0.19 -7.54 5.13
C ASN A 176 -0.34 -6.25 5.79
N ILE A 177 -0.55 -6.26 7.11
CA ILE A 177 -0.99 -5.09 7.90
C ILE A 177 0.02 -4.88 9.03
N LEU A 178 0.32 -3.62 9.34
CA LEU A 178 1.28 -3.22 10.36
C LEU A 178 1.00 -3.86 11.73
N HIS A 179 2.04 -4.38 12.38
CA HIS A 179 1.95 -4.94 13.73
C HIS A 179 2.47 -4.01 14.82
N ALA A 180 1.91 -4.15 16.02
CA ALA A 180 2.48 -3.57 17.22
C ALA A 180 3.82 -4.25 17.55
N ALA A 181 4.80 -3.46 17.99
CA ALA A 181 6.11 -3.95 18.44
C ALA A 181 6.23 -4.00 19.98
N GLY A 182 5.14 -3.75 20.69
CA GLY A 182 5.07 -3.76 22.15
C GLY A 182 3.82 -3.05 22.67
N MET A 183 3.64 -3.09 23.99
CA MET A 183 2.54 -2.37 24.63
C MET A 183 2.73 -0.86 24.50
N PRO A 184 1.65 -0.09 24.26
CA PRO A 184 1.74 1.36 24.39
C PRO A 184 2.17 1.75 25.81
N PHE A 185 2.78 2.93 25.95
CA PHE A 185 3.15 3.52 27.24
C PHE A 185 2.87 5.03 27.23
N ALA A 186 2.97 5.69 28.38
CA ALA A 186 2.77 7.14 28.47
C ALA A 186 4.10 7.86 28.77
N TRP A 187 4.56 8.74 27.89
CA TRP A 187 5.73 9.58 28.15
C TRP A 187 5.31 11.01 28.46
N ASN A 188 5.58 11.49 29.69
CA ASN A 188 5.11 12.80 30.17
C ASN A 188 3.61 13.03 29.92
N SER A 189 2.81 12.04 30.30
CA SER A 189 1.35 12.02 30.11
C SER A 189 0.87 11.94 28.66
N GLU A 190 1.77 11.86 27.68
CA GLU A 190 1.42 11.67 26.27
C GLU A 190 1.54 10.18 25.87
N PRO A 191 0.56 9.59 25.18
CA PRO A 191 0.63 8.20 24.74
C PRO A 191 1.71 7.99 23.68
N VAL A 192 2.42 6.86 23.77
CA VAL A 192 3.43 6.40 22.82
C VAL A 192 3.02 5.02 22.32
N ILE A 193 2.88 4.89 21.00
CA ILE A 193 2.59 3.61 20.34
C ILE A 193 3.90 3.04 19.80
N GLN A 194 4.13 1.74 20.05
CA GLN A 194 5.27 1.00 19.52
C GLN A 194 4.82 0.14 18.32
N MET A 195 5.42 0.34 17.15
CA MET A 195 5.10 -0.38 15.92
C MET A 195 6.36 -0.98 15.31
N GLU A 196 6.20 -2.03 14.52
CA GLU A 196 7.33 -2.61 13.80
C GLU A 196 7.93 -1.61 12.80
N TYR A 197 9.25 -1.70 12.61
CA TYR A 197 9.94 -0.88 11.63
C TYR A 197 9.78 -1.45 10.22
N GLN A 198 9.40 -0.57 9.29
CA GLN A 198 9.15 -0.87 7.89
C GLN A 198 10.08 -0.02 6.99
N PRO A 199 11.33 -0.46 6.78
CA PRO A 199 12.41 0.38 6.25
C PRO A 199 12.20 0.82 4.80
N TRP A 200 11.52 0.01 3.98
CA TRP A 200 11.57 0.18 2.54
C TRP A 200 10.28 0.77 1.94
N SER A 201 10.47 1.70 1.00
CA SER A 201 9.38 2.14 0.12
C SER A 201 9.21 1.13 -1.00
N ILE A 202 7.95 0.89 -1.40
CA ILE A 202 7.65 0.09 -2.58
C ILE A 202 8.32 0.63 -3.85
N PHE A 203 8.46 1.95 -3.96
CA PHE A 203 9.12 2.55 -5.10
C PHE A 203 10.61 2.26 -5.16
N ASP A 204 11.28 2.24 -4.00
CA ASP A 204 12.72 1.99 -3.94
C ASP A 204 12.98 0.53 -4.29
N TYR A 205 12.18 -0.39 -3.77
CA TYR A 205 12.27 -1.82 -4.09
C TYR A 205 12.07 -2.09 -5.60
N ILE A 206 10.98 -1.62 -6.21
CA ILE A 206 10.72 -1.84 -7.64
C ILE A 206 11.80 -1.16 -8.51
N SER A 207 12.44 -0.09 -8.02
CA SER A 207 13.53 0.56 -8.75
C SER A 207 14.75 -0.34 -8.95
N TYR A 208 14.98 -1.32 -8.07
CA TYR A 208 16.09 -2.27 -8.17
C TYR A 208 15.83 -3.44 -9.13
N LEU A 209 14.59 -3.66 -9.55
CA LEU A 209 14.24 -4.70 -10.53
C LEU A 209 14.56 -4.20 -11.95
N ASN A 210 15.35 -4.95 -12.72
CA ASN A 210 15.92 -4.46 -13.99
C ASN A 210 15.47 -5.23 -15.23
N ASP A 211 14.72 -6.32 -15.05
CA ASP A 211 14.15 -7.11 -16.12
C ASP A 211 12.62 -7.06 -16.09
N GLU A 212 12.01 -7.21 -17.25
CA GLU A 212 10.56 -7.15 -17.41
C GLU A 212 9.83 -8.20 -16.56
N THR A 213 10.38 -9.42 -16.46
CA THR A 213 9.77 -10.52 -15.72
C THR A 213 9.66 -10.15 -14.24
N ALA A 214 10.77 -9.71 -13.63
CA ALA A 214 10.79 -9.32 -12.23
C ALA A 214 9.94 -8.07 -11.98
N ILE A 215 9.99 -7.05 -12.84
CA ILE A 215 9.14 -5.86 -12.67
C ILE A 215 7.66 -6.24 -12.74
N THR A 216 7.28 -7.07 -13.72
CA THR A 216 5.89 -7.55 -13.91
C THR A 216 5.43 -8.36 -12.69
N ALA A 217 6.25 -9.33 -12.25
CA ALA A 217 6.00 -10.12 -11.05
C ALA A 217 5.84 -9.22 -9.83
N GLY A 218 6.79 -8.30 -9.61
CA GLY A 218 6.78 -7.38 -8.48
C GLY A 218 5.49 -6.56 -8.41
N VAL A 219 5.06 -5.95 -9.51
CA VAL A 219 3.81 -5.15 -9.52
C VAL A 219 2.57 -6.02 -9.27
N ILE A 220 2.54 -7.25 -9.79
CA ILE A 220 1.45 -8.19 -9.54
C ILE A 220 1.42 -8.62 -8.06
N SER A 221 2.57 -8.98 -7.49
CA SER A 221 2.68 -9.38 -6.08
C SER A 221 2.30 -8.24 -5.13
N VAL A 222 2.66 -7.00 -5.45
CA VAL A 222 2.17 -5.81 -4.74
C VAL A 222 0.65 -5.75 -4.74
N ALA A 223 0.03 -5.92 -5.92
CA ALA A 223 -1.41 -5.88 -6.04
C ALA A 223 -2.07 -6.97 -5.19
N ILE A 224 -1.59 -8.21 -5.30
CA ILE A 224 -2.13 -9.36 -4.56
C ILE A 224 -1.98 -9.17 -3.04
N GLN A 225 -0.79 -8.76 -2.57
CA GLN A 225 -0.55 -8.57 -1.13
C GLN A 225 -1.37 -7.40 -0.56
N CYS A 226 -1.56 -6.30 -1.31
CA CYS A 226 -2.50 -5.24 -0.94
C CYS A 226 -3.95 -5.74 -0.88
N LEU A 227 -4.37 -6.55 -1.86
CA LEU A 227 -5.73 -7.10 -1.91
C LEU A 227 -6.00 -8.05 -0.74
N ASN A 228 -5.01 -8.87 -0.33
CA ASN A 228 -5.11 -9.70 0.87
C ASN A 228 -5.34 -8.86 2.13
N ALA A 229 -4.67 -7.70 2.26
CA ALA A 229 -4.89 -6.79 3.39
C ALA A 229 -6.27 -6.13 3.35
N ILE A 230 -6.73 -5.68 2.17
CA ILE A 230 -8.06 -5.10 1.98
C ILE A 230 -9.16 -6.12 2.28
N GLU A 231 -9.00 -7.36 1.82
CA GLU A 231 -9.90 -8.47 2.09
C GLU A 231 -9.94 -8.79 3.59
N CYS A 232 -8.79 -8.81 4.26
CA CYS A 232 -8.73 -8.99 5.71
C CYS A 232 -9.51 -7.89 6.46
N MET A 233 -9.34 -6.62 6.07
CA MET A 233 -10.09 -5.51 6.67
C MET A 233 -11.61 -5.65 6.45
N LYS A 234 -12.02 -6.00 5.23
CA LYS A 234 -13.43 -6.26 4.88
C LYS A 234 -14.02 -7.40 5.72
N ASN A 235 -13.28 -8.48 5.92
CA ASN A 235 -13.78 -9.69 6.57
C ASN A 235 -13.66 -9.64 8.10
N LYS A 236 -12.96 -8.65 8.66
CA LYS A 236 -12.84 -8.47 10.12
C LYS A 236 -14.11 -7.86 10.70
N ILE A 237 -15.00 -8.70 11.19
CA ILE A 237 -16.25 -8.28 11.83
C ILE A 237 -16.10 -8.24 13.35
N ASP A 238 -16.49 -7.12 13.97
CA ASP A 238 -16.58 -6.98 15.43
C ASP A 238 -17.70 -6.00 15.82
N GLY A 239 -17.82 -5.67 17.11
CA GLY A 239 -18.86 -4.76 17.62
C GLY A 239 -18.77 -3.32 17.13
N GLU A 240 -17.60 -2.85 16.70
CA GLU A 240 -17.42 -1.49 16.13
C GLU A 240 -17.59 -1.48 14.61
N GLY A 241 -17.29 -2.60 13.93
CA GLY A 241 -17.36 -2.77 12.48
C GLY A 241 -18.16 -4.01 12.09
N PRO A 242 -19.50 -4.00 12.22
CA PRO A 242 -20.34 -5.15 11.89
C PRO A 242 -20.30 -5.50 10.39
N ASN A 243 -19.93 -4.55 9.54
CA ASN A 243 -19.80 -4.71 8.09
C ASN A 243 -18.34 -4.79 7.64
N GLY A 244 -17.41 -5.02 8.57
CA GLY A 244 -15.99 -4.95 8.31
C GLY A 244 -15.42 -3.54 8.41
N TYR A 245 -14.21 -3.37 7.86
CA TYR A 245 -13.42 -2.16 7.91
C TYR A 245 -12.92 -1.74 6.52
N ALA A 246 -12.67 -0.44 6.36
CA ALA A 246 -12.12 0.14 5.14
C ALA A 246 -10.98 1.11 5.46
N HIS A 247 -9.90 1.03 4.67
CA HIS A 247 -8.81 1.99 4.72
C HIS A 247 -9.15 3.22 3.86
N VAL A 248 -9.46 4.35 4.49
CA VAL A 248 -10.00 5.53 3.76
C VAL A 248 -8.96 6.46 3.16
N ASP A 249 -7.68 6.30 3.53
CA ASP A 249 -6.54 7.06 3.01
C ASP A 249 -5.42 6.15 2.48
N LEU A 250 -5.75 5.12 1.71
CA LEU A 250 -4.70 4.25 1.15
C LEU A 250 -3.93 5.04 0.08
N LYS A 251 -2.61 5.15 0.25
CA LYS A 251 -1.71 5.86 -0.67
C LYS A 251 -0.34 5.20 -0.69
N ALA A 252 0.48 5.58 -1.66
CA ALA A 252 1.76 4.90 -1.87
C ALA A 252 2.73 5.02 -0.67
N GLU A 253 2.65 6.12 0.10
CA GLU A 253 3.42 6.29 1.33
C GLU A 253 3.02 5.33 2.45
N HIS A 254 1.79 4.79 2.39
CA HIS A 254 1.25 3.83 3.36
C HIS A 254 1.51 2.38 2.97
N VAL A 255 2.16 2.15 1.83
CA VAL A 255 2.55 0.83 1.35
C VAL A 255 4.06 0.69 1.53
N ARG A 256 4.46 -0.06 2.56
CA ARG A 256 5.86 -0.29 2.93
C ARG A 256 6.23 -1.75 2.69
N LEU A 257 7.53 -2.01 2.66
CA LEU A 257 8.06 -3.35 2.51
C LEU A 257 8.97 -3.74 3.66
N ASP A 258 8.97 -5.04 3.88
CA ASP A 258 9.73 -5.78 4.86
C ASP A 258 10.33 -7.02 4.24
N TYR A 259 11.32 -7.61 4.89
CA TYR A 259 11.83 -8.93 4.61
C TYR A 259 11.64 -9.81 5.84
N ARG A 260 10.86 -10.88 5.70
CA ARG A 260 10.38 -11.73 6.80
C ARG A 260 10.70 -13.17 6.50
N LYS A 261 10.87 -14.02 7.52
CA LYS A 261 10.92 -15.46 7.30
C LYS A 261 9.53 -16.02 7.10
N ASN A 262 9.36 -16.82 6.06
CA ASN A 262 8.17 -17.61 5.81
C ASN A 262 8.09 -18.81 6.79
N LYS A 263 7.05 -19.63 6.67
CA LYS A 263 6.83 -20.81 7.52
C LYS A 263 7.94 -21.86 7.43
N ASN A 264 8.72 -21.85 6.34
CA ASN A 264 9.84 -22.76 6.11
C ASN A 264 11.17 -22.18 6.62
N GLY A 265 11.18 -20.97 7.16
CA GLY A 265 12.38 -20.27 7.63
C GLY A 265 13.16 -19.56 6.52
N GLU A 266 12.66 -19.54 5.29
CA GLU A 266 13.25 -18.84 4.16
C GLU A 266 12.78 -17.38 4.16
N GLY A 267 13.66 -16.45 3.78
CA GLY A 267 13.30 -15.04 3.76
C GLY A 267 12.48 -14.64 2.53
N GLU A 268 11.42 -13.86 2.73
CA GLU A 268 10.50 -13.37 1.71
C GLU A 268 10.24 -11.87 1.89
N TRP A 269 10.07 -11.16 0.77
CA TRP A 269 9.65 -9.77 0.78
C TRP A 269 8.14 -9.67 0.99
N VAL A 270 7.73 -8.89 2.00
CA VAL A 270 6.34 -8.73 2.43
C VAL A 270 5.96 -7.26 2.40
N LEU A 271 4.83 -6.98 1.77
CA LEU A 271 4.18 -5.67 1.77
C LEU A 271 3.36 -5.50 3.03
N VAL A 272 3.48 -4.33 3.66
CA VAL A 272 2.78 -3.97 4.88
C VAL A 272 2.04 -2.64 4.68
N ILE A 273 0.73 -2.65 4.89
CA ILE A 273 -0.08 -1.43 4.97
C ILE A 273 0.10 -0.80 6.35
N ILE A 274 0.51 0.48 6.38
CA ILE A 274 0.73 1.28 7.59
C ILE A 274 -0.30 2.41 7.73
N ASP A 275 -0.22 3.18 8.81
CA ASP A 275 -1.12 4.32 9.14
C ASP A 275 -2.58 3.89 9.38
N LEU A 276 -2.77 3.08 10.43
CA LEU A 276 -4.04 2.43 10.72
C LEU A 276 -5.06 3.37 11.38
N ASP A 277 -4.68 4.59 11.77
CA ASP A 277 -5.62 5.63 12.18
C ASP A 277 -6.63 5.99 11.06
N SER A 278 -6.32 5.61 9.82
CA SER A 278 -7.17 5.80 8.63
C SER A 278 -8.07 4.61 8.32
N VAL A 279 -8.06 3.55 9.14
CA VAL A 279 -8.95 2.38 8.97
C VAL A 279 -10.22 2.55 9.80
N VAL A 280 -11.36 2.80 9.17
CA VAL A 280 -12.67 3.02 9.83
C VAL A 280 -13.59 1.82 9.65
N PRO A 281 -14.60 1.64 10.53
CA PRO A 281 -15.74 0.77 10.24
C PRO A 281 -16.33 1.06 8.87
N ALA A 282 -16.65 0.01 8.11
CA ALA A 282 -17.31 0.14 6.82
C ALA A 282 -18.76 0.63 7.01
N GLY A 283 -19.17 1.59 6.18
CA GLY A 283 -20.47 2.25 6.27
C GLY A 283 -20.36 3.77 6.18
N GLU A 284 -21.35 4.47 6.69
CA GLU A 284 -21.38 5.94 6.62
C GLU A 284 -20.46 6.59 7.64
N VAL A 285 -19.61 7.49 7.15
CA VAL A 285 -18.67 8.26 7.95
C VAL A 285 -18.88 9.75 7.67
N PRO A 286 -18.95 10.61 8.70
CA PRO A 286 -19.01 12.05 8.50
C PRO A 286 -17.80 12.56 7.70
N LEU A 287 -18.03 13.41 6.69
CA LEU A 287 -16.96 13.93 5.83
C LEU A 287 -15.87 14.66 6.63
N ASN A 288 -16.26 15.43 7.65
CA ASN A 288 -15.33 16.16 8.52
C ASN A 288 -14.46 15.26 9.42
N LYS A 289 -14.74 13.95 9.47
CA LYS A 289 -13.93 12.94 10.18
C LYS A 289 -13.05 12.12 9.24
N LEU A 290 -13.13 12.37 7.93
CA LEU A 290 -12.39 11.58 6.96
C LEU A 290 -11.04 12.23 6.63
N LYS A 291 -9.96 11.52 6.99
CA LYS A 291 -8.64 11.79 6.43
C LYS A 291 -8.56 11.16 5.04
N TYR A 292 -8.12 11.93 4.04
CA TYR A 292 -7.86 11.41 2.71
C TYR A 292 -6.85 12.27 1.96
N ASN A 293 -6.14 11.63 1.03
CA ASN A 293 -5.31 12.28 0.05
C ASN A 293 -6.07 12.41 -1.28
N GLY A 294 -6.35 13.66 -1.68
CA GLY A 294 -7.05 13.97 -2.94
C GLY A 294 -6.37 13.42 -4.21
N ALA A 295 -5.09 13.02 -4.13
CA ALA A 295 -4.39 12.37 -5.23
C ALA A 295 -4.76 10.89 -5.41
N TYR A 296 -5.16 10.18 -4.35
CA TYR A 296 -5.44 8.73 -4.37
C TYR A 296 -6.92 8.38 -4.15
N VAL A 297 -7.75 9.35 -3.74
CA VAL A 297 -9.15 9.10 -3.42
C VAL A 297 -9.99 8.65 -4.62
N ASP A 298 -10.87 7.67 -4.40
CA ASP A 298 -11.96 7.33 -5.32
C ASP A 298 -12.88 8.55 -5.48
N PRO A 299 -13.01 9.14 -6.68
CA PRO A 299 -13.85 10.33 -6.87
C PRO A 299 -15.31 10.05 -6.50
N GLU A 300 -15.79 8.80 -6.61
CA GLU A 300 -17.16 8.42 -6.24
C GLU A 300 -17.44 8.32 -4.75
N LYS A 301 -16.41 8.43 -3.91
CA LYS A 301 -16.52 8.51 -2.45
C LYS A 301 -17.52 9.56 -1.98
N PHE A 302 -17.68 10.61 -2.76
CA PHE A 302 -18.52 11.77 -2.44
C PHE A 302 -19.87 11.75 -3.18
N MET A 303 -20.30 10.66 -3.82
CA MET A 303 -21.60 10.63 -4.51
C MET A 303 -22.80 10.34 -3.58
N ARG A 304 -22.58 9.70 -2.43
CA ARG A 304 -23.62 9.39 -1.45
C ARG A 304 -23.56 10.35 -0.28
N ILE A 305 -24.13 11.54 -0.47
CA ILE A 305 -24.18 12.61 0.54
C ILE A 305 -25.60 12.77 1.04
N GLU A 306 -25.80 12.58 2.34
CA GLU A 306 -27.08 12.83 3.01
C GLU A 306 -27.20 14.31 3.43
N GLU A 307 -28.40 14.89 3.26
CA GLU A 307 -28.65 16.35 3.26
C GLU A 307 -28.54 17.02 4.65
N ASP A 308 -28.69 16.26 5.75
CA ASP A 308 -28.71 16.83 7.11
C ASP A 308 -27.36 16.73 7.84
N ASN A 309 -26.42 15.94 7.33
CA ASN A 309 -25.03 15.82 7.77
C ASN A 309 -24.25 15.17 6.63
N ILE A 310 -23.31 15.88 5.97
CA ILE A 310 -22.54 15.29 4.88
C ILE A 310 -21.80 14.04 5.38
N ARG A 311 -22.33 12.89 5.02
CA ARG A 311 -21.77 11.56 5.22
C ARG A 311 -21.27 11.04 3.88
N ILE A 312 -20.29 10.16 3.95
CA ILE A 312 -19.73 9.44 2.81
C ILE A 312 -19.60 7.96 3.17
N THR A 313 -19.75 7.07 2.20
CA THR A 313 -19.70 5.63 2.45
C THR A 313 -18.26 5.14 2.39
N ALA A 314 -17.66 4.80 3.52
CA ALA A 314 -16.39 4.11 3.60
C ALA A 314 -16.58 2.63 3.24
N GLU A 315 -16.09 2.24 2.06
CA GLU A 315 -16.18 0.88 1.54
C GLU A 315 -14.79 0.34 1.17
N PRO A 316 -14.52 -0.97 1.31
CA PRO A 316 -13.28 -1.57 0.83
C PRO A 316 -12.98 -1.28 -0.65
N ALA A 317 -14.02 -1.08 -1.46
CA ALA A 317 -13.90 -0.68 -2.87
C ALA A 317 -13.10 0.61 -3.07
N GLU A 318 -13.08 1.53 -2.11
CA GLU A 318 -12.33 2.78 -2.19
C GLU A 318 -10.82 2.56 -2.11
N ALA A 319 -10.39 1.61 -1.28
CA ALA A 319 -9.00 1.21 -1.17
C ALA A 319 -8.54 0.52 -2.48
N ILE A 320 -9.43 -0.21 -3.16
CA ILE A 320 -9.13 -0.84 -4.46
C ILE A 320 -8.85 0.21 -5.55
N TYR A 321 -9.62 1.30 -5.59
CA TYR A 321 -9.34 2.39 -6.54
C TYR A 321 -7.97 3.03 -6.27
N SER A 322 -7.70 3.29 -4.98
CA SER A 322 -6.44 3.83 -4.51
C SER A 322 -5.26 2.92 -4.90
N LEU A 323 -5.42 1.59 -4.78
CA LEU A 323 -4.46 0.59 -5.24
C LEU A 323 -4.18 0.74 -6.74
N GLY A 324 -5.21 0.88 -7.59
CA GLY A 324 -5.03 1.11 -9.03
C GLY A 324 -4.13 2.33 -9.32
N LEU A 325 -4.33 3.42 -8.59
CA LEU A 325 -3.49 4.62 -8.69
C LEU A 325 -2.07 4.39 -8.15
N ILE A 326 -1.89 3.63 -7.07
CA ILE A 326 -0.56 3.27 -6.54
C ILE A 326 0.22 2.46 -7.57
N LEU A 327 -0.38 1.41 -8.17
CA LEU A 327 0.24 0.58 -9.20
C LEU A 327 0.62 1.43 -10.43
N LEU A 328 -0.26 2.33 -10.87
CA LEU A 328 0.03 3.24 -11.97
C LEU A 328 1.21 4.17 -11.66
N HIS A 329 1.28 4.73 -10.45
CA HIS A 329 2.41 5.56 -10.03
C HIS A 329 3.73 4.77 -9.96
N ILE A 330 3.69 3.51 -9.51
CA ILE A 330 4.87 2.63 -9.47
C ILE A 330 5.42 2.45 -10.88
N ILE A 331 4.56 2.10 -11.83
CA ILE A 331 4.97 1.92 -13.23
C ILE A 331 5.46 3.25 -13.81
N ALA A 332 4.72 4.35 -13.62
CA ALA A 332 5.11 5.67 -14.13
C ALA A 332 6.48 6.11 -13.61
N LYS A 333 6.77 5.90 -12.31
CA LYS A 333 8.09 6.21 -11.75
C LYS A 333 9.17 5.33 -12.39
N LYS A 334 8.88 4.05 -12.64
CA LYS A 334 9.81 3.10 -13.26
C LYS A 334 10.06 3.42 -14.74
N THR A 335 9.04 3.89 -15.47
CA THR A 335 9.14 4.29 -16.89
C THR A 335 9.56 5.75 -17.07
N CYS A 336 9.82 6.48 -15.97
CA CYS A 336 10.16 7.91 -15.96
C CYS A 336 9.06 8.83 -16.55
N ASP A 337 7.80 8.42 -16.43
CA ASP A 337 6.65 9.18 -16.92
C ASP A 337 6.15 10.19 -15.88
N GLY A 338 6.17 11.47 -16.25
CA GLY A 338 5.49 12.50 -15.47
C GLY A 338 3.96 12.38 -15.58
N LEU A 339 3.26 12.11 -14.48
CA LEU A 339 1.79 12.10 -14.50
C LEU A 339 1.22 13.52 -14.43
N ARG A 340 0.06 13.71 -15.06
CA ARG A 340 -0.73 14.95 -14.90
C ARG A 340 -1.15 15.05 -13.44
N LYS A 341 -0.93 16.22 -12.85
CA LYS A 341 -1.36 16.51 -11.48
C LYS A 341 -2.88 16.35 -11.42
N ARG A 342 -3.34 15.43 -10.59
CA ARG A 342 -4.73 15.36 -10.11
C ARG A 342 -4.79 15.71 -8.64
N ALA A 343 -5.86 16.37 -8.26
CA ALA A 343 -6.31 16.50 -6.89
C ALA A 343 -7.83 16.60 -6.96
N PHE A 344 -8.52 15.69 -6.31
CA PHE A 344 -9.95 15.80 -6.11
C PHE A 344 -10.22 16.78 -4.97
N ARG A 345 -11.11 17.75 -5.20
CA ARG A 345 -11.59 18.65 -4.15
C ARG A 345 -13.12 18.63 -4.15
N PRO A 346 -13.77 18.26 -3.03
CA PRO A 346 -15.22 18.29 -2.97
C PRO A 346 -15.72 19.74 -3.18
N VAL A 347 -16.75 19.90 -4.01
CA VAL A 347 -17.37 21.20 -4.29
C VAL A 347 -18.46 21.46 -3.25
N VAL A 348 -18.32 22.54 -2.48
CA VAL A 348 -19.21 22.85 -1.34
C VAL A 348 -19.71 24.29 -1.47
N ASN A 349 -21.03 24.49 -1.34
CA ASN A 349 -21.67 25.81 -1.24
C ASN A 349 -21.61 26.31 0.20
N SER A 350 -21.11 27.54 0.39
CA SER A 350 -20.90 28.16 1.71
C SER A 350 -21.99 29.14 2.13
N ASP A 351 -22.97 29.40 1.28
CA ASP A 351 -23.73 30.65 1.34
C ASP A 351 -24.73 30.76 2.52
N ASN A 352 -24.97 29.68 3.28
CA ASN A 352 -25.93 29.67 4.39
C ASN A 352 -25.40 29.04 5.70
N GLY A 353 -24.08 28.95 5.91
CA GLY A 353 -23.50 28.34 7.13
C GLY A 353 -23.66 26.81 7.24
N ALA A 354 -24.51 26.21 6.41
CA ALA A 354 -24.51 24.78 6.10
C ALA A 354 -23.67 24.53 4.84
N GLN A 355 -22.66 23.67 4.95
CA GLN A 355 -21.91 23.15 3.82
C GLN A 355 -22.82 22.17 3.07
N LEU A 356 -23.38 22.57 1.94
CA LEU A 356 -24.12 21.68 1.03
C LEU A 356 -23.27 21.43 -0.21
N ILE A 357 -23.12 20.18 -0.62
CA ILE A 357 -22.39 19.85 -1.84
C ILE A 357 -23.31 20.06 -3.05
N ASP A 358 -22.85 20.85 -4.01
CA ASP A 358 -23.53 20.98 -5.32
C ASP A 358 -23.39 19.65 -6.07
N LYS A 359 -24.49 18.89 -6.16
CA LYS A 359 -24.55 17.55 -6.77
C LYS A 359 -24.10 17.57 -8.23
N GLU A 360 -24.45 18.59 -9.00
CA GLU A 360 -24.10 18.68 -10.42
C GLU A 360 -22.63 19.11 -10.60
N ALA A 361 -22.16 20.07 -9.81
CA ALA A 361 -20.74 20.43 -9.80
C ALA A 361 -19.86 19.27 -9.33
N MET A 362 -20.31 18.49 -8.34
CA MET A 362 -19.63 17.28 -7.87
C MET A 362 -19.57 16.22 -8.97
N ARG A 363 -20.67 15.98 -9.68
CA ARG A 363 -20.69 15.06 -10.82
C ARG A 363 -19.66 15.47 -11.89
N LYS A 364 -19.61 16.75 -12.26
CA LYS A 364 -18.63 17.27 -13.22
C LYS A 364 -17.19 17.13 -12.73
N GLU A 365 -16.95 17.35 -11.44
CA GLU A 365 -15.63 17.17 -10.83
C GLU A 365 -15.19 15.70 -10.84
N ILE A 366 -16.10 14.77 -10.55
CA ILE A 366 -15.87 13.32 -10.64
C ILE A 366 -15.51 12.92 -12.07
N GLU A 367 -16.30 13.35 -13.06
CA GLU A 367 -16.04 13.08 -14.48
C GLU A 367 -14.69 13.66 -14.93
N ARG A 368 -14.37 14.90 -14.53
CA ARG A 368 -13.08 15.55 -14.80
C ARG A 368 -11.91 14.75 -14.22
N VAL A 369 -12.01 14.32 -12.96
CA VAL A 369 -10.94 13.61 -12.26
C VAL A 369 -10.74 12.21 -12.85
N ARG A 370 -11.81 11.50 -13.19
CA ARG A 370 -11.74 10.22 -13.94
C ARG A 370 -11.06 10.38 -15.29
N MET A 371 -11.43 11.41 -16.05
CA MET A 371 -10.79 11.68 -17.33
C MET A 371 -9.28 11.92 -17.16
N ILE A 372 -8.85 12.61 -16.10
CA ILE A 372 -7.41 12.79 -15.82
C ILE A 372 -6.73 11.45 -15.53
N ASP A 373 -7.36 10.56 -14.77
CA ASP A 373 -6.81 9.22 -14.50
C ASP A 373 -6.72 8.37 -15.76
N GLU A 374 -7.75 8.37 -16.60
CA GLU A 374 -7.73 7.68 -17.87
C GLU A 374 -6.60 8.22 -18.76
N LEU A 375 -6.41 9.54 -18.82
CA LEU A 375 -5.32 10.14 -19.58
C LEU A 375 -3.94 9.79 -19.00
N ASN A 376 -3.80 9.72 -17.68
CA ASN A 376 -2.57 9.27 -17.02
C ASN A 376 -2.29 7.79 -17.32
N PHE A 377 -3.31 6.94 -17.24
CA PHE A 377 -3.24 5.53 -17.59
C PHE A 377 -2.80 5.35 -19.04
N LEU A 378 -3.45 6.03 -19.99
CA LEU A 378 -3.10 5.98 -21.41
C LEU A 378 -1.67 6.45 -21.66
N LYS A 379 -1.23 7.50 -20.98
CA LYS A 379 0.14 8.00 -21.10
C LYS A 379 1.16 6.93 -20.71
N VAL A 380 1.04 6.35 -19.53
CA VAL A 380 1.99 5.34 -19.03
C VAL A 380 1.94 4.09 -19.92
N TYR A 381 0.73 3.67 -20.31
CA TYR A 381 0.55 2.52 -21.20
C TYR A 381 1.21 2.73 -22.57
N TYR A 382 0.97 3.86 -23.24
CA TYR A 382 1.58 4.13 -24.54
C TYR A 382 3.08 4.33 -24.45
N SER A 383 3.58 4.91 -23.36
CA SER A 383 5.04 5.05 -23.12
C SER A 383 5.70 3.68 -22.99
N ASN A 384 5.09 2.78 -22.22
CA ASN A 384 5.51 1.38 -22.16
C ASN A 384 5.44 0.72 -23.56
N LYS A 385 4.34 0.90 -24.30
CA LYS A 385 4.15 0.29 -25.64
C LYS A 385 5.18 0.78 -26.67
N VAL A 386 5.46 2.09 -26.73
CA VAL A 386 6.47 2.63 -27.65
C VAL A 386 7.83 2.06 -27.32
N LYS A 387 8.19 1.98 -26.03
CA LYS A 387 9.45 1.39 -25.59
C LYS A 387 9.58 -0.08 -26.02
N ARG A 388 8.51 -0.87 -25.87
CA ARG A 388 8.47 -2.27 -26.33
C ARG A 388 8.74 -2.40 -27.82
N ILE A 389 8.08 -1.56 -28.63
CA ILE A 389 8.28 -1.52 -30.08
C ILE A 389 9.73 -1.16 -30.43
N LEU A 390 10.32 -0.17 -29.74
CA LEU A 390 11.72 0.23 -29.94
C LEU A 390 12.71 -0.90 -29.57
N GLU A 391 12.37 -1.74 -28.60
CA GLU A 391 13.14 -2.95 -28.24
C GLU A 391 12.78 -4.18 -29.10
N GLY A 392 11.97 -4.01 -30.16
CA GLY A 392 11.60 -5.08 -31.08
C GLY A 392 10.56 -6.07 -30.55
N ARG A 393 9.86 -5.74 -29.45
CA ARG A 393 8.77 -6.52 -28.88
C ARG A 393 7.43 -6.03 -29.44
N PHE A 394 6.77 -6.89 -30.21
CA PHE A 394 5.49 -6.59 -30.88
C PHE A 394 4.35 -7.41 -30.27
N ASP A 395 4.00 -7.10 -29.03
CA ASP A 395 2.88 -7.76 -28.37
C ASP A 395 1.55 -7.21 -28.89
N GLN A 396 0.56 -8.10 -28.98
CA GLN A 396 -0.81 -7.67 -29.20
C GLN A 396 -1.36 -7.03 -27.93
N ASP A 397 -2.20 -6.02 -28.11
CA ASP A 397 -2.92 -5.42 -26.98
C ASP A 397 -3.84 -6.49 -26.36
N PRO A 398 -3.90 -6.64 -25.02
CA PRO A 398 -4.86 -7.54 -24.39
C PRO A 398 -6.29 -7.16 -24.78
N GLU A 399 -7.17 -8.13 -25.06
CA GLU A 399 -8.54 -7.86 -25.52
C GLU A 399 -9.32 -6.87 -24.64
N PRO A 400 -9.33 -7.00 -23.29
CA PRO A 400 -10.04 -6.03 -22.43
C PRO A 400 -9.52 -4.60 -22.60
N LEU A 401 -8.25 -4.45 -22.99
CA LEU A 401 -7.62 -3.17 -23.21
C LEU A 401 -7.96 -2.59 -24.58
N LYS A 402 -8.14 -3.42 -25.62
CA LYS A 402 -8.54 -2.95 -26.97
C LYS A 402 -9.85 -2.17 -26.93
N ASP A 403 -10.86 -2.67 -26.23
CA ASP A 403 -12.15 -2.01 -26.08
C ASP A 403 -12.04 -0.68 -25.32
N PHE A 404 -11.21 -0.63 -24.29
CA PHE A 404 -10.92 0.60 -23.57
C PHE A 404 -10.24 1.63 -24.48
N LEU A 405 -9.16 1.23 -25.16
CA LEU A 405 -8.41 2.08 -26.09
C LEU A 405 -9.30 2.60 -27.23
N ALA A 406 -10.19 1.75 -27.76
CA ALA A 406 -11.16 2.12 -28.79
C ALA A 406 -12.11 3.22 -28.33
N ARG A 407 -12.66 3.11 -27.10
CA ARG A 407 -13.51 4.15 -26.51
C ARG A 407 -12.74 5.44 -26.22
N SER A 408 -11.52 5.32 -25.69
CA SER A 408 -10.66 6.48 -25.42
C SER A 408 -10.24 7.23 -26.68
N ASN A 409 -10.35 6.64 -27.88
CA ASN A 409 -10.14 7.32 -29.16
C ASN A 409 -11.14 8.45 -29.43
N SER A 410 -12.28 8.46 -28.75
CA SER A 410 -13.31 9.48 -28.90
C SER A 410 -12.97 10.82 -28.22
N TYR A 411 -12.01 10.84 -27.28
CA TYR A 411 -11.60 12.05 -26.58
C TYR A 411 -10.58 12.87 -27.39
N PRO A 412 -10.83 14.17 -27.66
CA PRO A 412 -9.85 15.06 -28.27
C PRO A 412 -8.52 15.11 -27.51
N GLU A 413 -8.57 15.09 -26.18
CA GLU A 413 -7.43 15.18 -25.27
C GLU A 413 -6.53 13.94 -25.30
N ALA A 414 -7.08 12.78 -25.68
CA ALA A 414 -6.34 11.52 -25.81
C ALA A 414 -5.52 11.44 -27.11
N LYS A 415 -5.82 12.29 -28.12
CA LYS A 415 -5.04 12.33 -29.37
C LYS A 415 -3.62 12.86 -29.14
N GLY A 416 -3.43 13.82 -28.22
CA GLY A 416 -2.14 14.41 -27.89
C GLY A 416 -1.22 13.55 -27.01
N VAL A 417 -1.69 12.40 -26.53
CA VAL A 417 -0.93 11.47 -25.66
C VAL A 417 -0.23 10.37 -26.48
N ARG A 418 -0.47 10.28 -27.80
CA ARG A 418 0.03 9.19 -28.65
C ARG A 418 1.39 9.48 -29.29
N GLY A 419 2.25 8.46 -29.31
CA GLY A 419 3.27 8.20 -30.33
C GLY A 419 4.48 9.15 -30.36
N ASP A 420 4.29 10.40 -30.76
CA ASP A 420 5.41 11.23 -31.24
C ASP A 420 5.98 12.17 -30.17
N ALA A 421 5.18 12.56 -29.18
CA ALA A 421 5.65 13.36 -28.06
C ALA A 421 6.38 12.51 -27.00
N VAL A 422 6.03 11.22 -26.90
CA VAL A 422 6.54 10.29 -25.89
C VAL A 422 7.90 9.73 -26.29
N ALA A 423 8.12 9.43 -27.57
CA ALA A 423 9.38 8.88 -28.08
C ALA A 423 10.62 9.74 -27.76
N LYS A 424 10.47 11.06 -27.58
CA LYS A 424 11.58 11.97 -27.23
C LYS A 424 12.01 11.92 -25.75
N GLN A 425 11.28 11.22 -24.88
CA GLN A 425 11.55 11.16 -23.43
C GLN A 425 11.97 9.77 -22.93
N ILE A 426 12.03 8.76 -23.81
CA ILE A 426 12.31 7.38 -23.42
C ILE A 426 13.81 7.23 -23.10
N GLY A 427 14.13 6.96 -21.82
CA GLY A 427 15.49 6.67 -21.38
C GLY A 427 15.99 5.29 -21.81
N ASN A 428 17.32 5.13 -21.91
CA ASN A 428 18.03 3.93 -22.40
C ASN A 428 18.07 2.72 -21.43
N ARG A 429 17.01 2.43 -20.66
CA ARG A 429 17.02 1.31 -19.71
C ARG A 429 15.91 0.31 -20.01
N ASN A 430 16.18 -0.99 -19.92
CA ASN A 430 15.21 -2.11 -20.07
C ASN A 430 14.20 -2.19 -18.90
N GLU A 431 13.55 -1.07 -18.61
CA GLU A 431 12.59 -0.90 -17.52
C GLU A 431 11.17 -0.88 -18.13
N MET A 432 10.73 -2.03 -18.63
CA MET A 432 9.39 -2.21 -19.20
C MET A 432 8.59 -3.20 -18.38
N ILE A 433 7.27 -3.12 -18.51
CA ILE A 433 6.35 -4.06 -17.87
C ILE A 433 5.48 -4.73 -18.94
N HIS A 434 5.05 -5.95 -18.68
CA HIS A 434 4.15 -6.65 -19.59
C HIS A 434 2.77 -5.94 -19.65
N PRO A 435 2.15 -5.79 -20.83
CA PRO A 435 0.88 -5.07 -20.99
C PRO A 435 -0.29 -5.64 -20.18
N ASN A 436 -0.27 -6.93 -19.81
CA ASN A 436 -1.34 -7.55 -19.02
C ASN A 436 -1.58 -6.86 -17.68
N VAL A 437 -0.54 -6.29 -17.06
CA VAL A 437 -0.68 -5.58 -15.76
C VAL A 437 -1.64 -4.40 -15.87
N PHE A 438 -1.70 -3.74 -17.03
CA PHE A 438 -2.61 -2.63 -17.27
C PHE A 438 -4.08 -3.05 -17.29
N VAL A 439 -4.39 -4.32 -17.59
CA VAL A 439 -5.76 -4.86 -17.45
C VAL A 439 -6.17 -4.85 -15.97
N GLY A 440 -5.30 -5.32 -15.08
CA GLY A 440 -5.55 -5.30 -13.63
C GLY A 440 -5.74 -3.87 -13.10
N ILE A 441 -4.88 -2.93 -13.51
CA ILE A 441 -4.99 -1.51 -13.11
C ILE A 441 -6.30 -0.90 -13.61
N MET A 442 -6.67 -1.15 -14.86
CA MET A 442 -7.94 -0.67 -15.43
C MET A 442 -9.14 -1.18 -14.62
N GLU A 443 -9.14 -2.45 -14.23
CA GLU A 443 -10.21 -3.05 -13.44
C GLU A 443 -10.30 -2.45 -12.01
N CYS A 444 -9.18 -2.07 -11.41
CA CYS A 444 -9.16 -1.32 -10.15
C CYS A 444 -9.78 0.09 -10.32
N LEU A 445 -9.50 0.76 -11.44
CA LEU A 445 -9.94 2.13 -11.73
C LEU A 445 -11.37 2.23 -12.29
N ARG A 446 -12.09 1.12 -12.40
CA ARG A 446 -13.49 1.13 -12.83
C ARG A 446 -14.39 1.93 -11.89
N PRO A 447 -15.54 2.43 -12.41
CA PRO A 447 -16.62 2.92 -11.57
C PRO A 447 -17.00 1.91 -10.48
N ARG A 448 -17.37 2.41 -9.31
CA ARG A 448 -17.76 1.63 -8.13
C ARG A 448 -18.85 0.62 -8.45
N SER A 449 -19.82 0.98 -9.29
CA SER A 449 -20.89 0.07 -9.74
C SER A 449 -20.40 -1.13 -10.56
N GLU A 450 -19.21 -1.04 -11.16
CA GLU A 450 -18.60 -2.07 -12.01
C GLU A 450 -17.34 -2.68 -11.39
N ARG A 451 -16.85 -2.11 -10.29
CA ARG A 451 -15.56 -2.48 -9.70
C ARG A 451 -15.68 -3.84 -9.01
N LYS A 452 -14.79 -4.74 -9.37
CA LYS A 452 -14.67 -6.05 -8.73
C LYS A 452 -14.22 -5.91 -7.27
N GLY A 453 -14.68 -6.83 -6.43
CA GLY A 453 -14.19 -6.97 -5.06
C GLY A 453 -12.74 -7.45 -5.01
N ALA A 454 -12.15 -7.45 -3.80
CA ALA A 454 -10.75 -7.80 -3.60
C ALA A 454 -10.40 -9.21 -4.13
N ASP A 455 -11.22 -10.20 -3.79
CA ASP A 455 -11.00 -11.61 -4.13
C ASP A 455 -11.01 -11.83 -5.65
N ALA A 456 -12.02 -11.27 -6.34
CA ALA A 456 -12.13 -11.36 -7.80
C ALA A 456 -11.00 -10.60 -8.53
N LEU A 457 -10.46 -9.53 -7.94
CA LEU A 457 -9.28 -8.86 -8.50
C LEU A 457 -7.99 -9.64 -8.24
N LYS A 458 -7.87 -10.30 -7.09
CA LYS A 458 -6.73 -11.17 -6.80
C LYS A 458 -6.65 -12.31 -7.82
N GLU A 459 -7.77 -13.00 -8.05
CA GLU A 459 -7.87 -14.04 -9.09
C GLU A 459 -7.53 -13.50 -10.48
N LEU A 460 -7.94 -12.28 -10.79
CA LEU A 460 -7.55 -11.62 -12.04
C LEU A 460 -6.03 -11.44 -12.12
N PHE A 461 -5.38 -10.90 -11.09
CA PHE A 461 -3.93 -10.68 -11.08
C PHE A 461 -3.14 -11.99 -11.17
N GLU A 462 -3.56 -13.04 -10.47
CA GLU A 462 -2.99 -14.39 -10.58
C GLU A 462 -3.07 -14.90 -12.02
N ARG A 463 -4.25 -14.79 -12.66
CA ARG A 463 -4.44 -15.18 -14.06
C ARG A 463 -3.58 -14.37 -15.04
N LEU A 464 -3.43 -13.06 -14.80
CA LEU A 464 -2.59 -12.20 -15.65
C LEU A 464 -1.11 -12.61 -15.57
N TRP A 465 -0.66 -13.06 -14.40
CA TRP A 465 0.68 -13.64 -14.22
C TRP A 465 0.84 -14.97 -14.94
N GLU A 466 -0.13 -15.88 -14.82
CA GLU A 466 -0.12 -17.15 -15.55
C GLU A 466 -0.05 -16.95 -17.06
N GLU A 467 -0.84 -16.02 -17.59
CA GLU A 467 -0.86 -15.70 -19.01
C GLU A 467 0.49 -15.16 -19.47
N TYR A 468 1.10 -14.27 -18.69
CA TYR A 468 2.45 -13.78 -18.96
C TYR A 468 3.50 -14.90 -18.96
N ALA A 469 3.45 -15.78 -17.96
CA ALA A 469 4.39 -16.90 -17.86
C ALA A 469 4.26 -17.88 -19.04
N ARG A 470 3.03 -18.11 -19.53
CA ARG A 470 2.75 -18.89 -20.75
C ARG A 470 3.36 -18.25 -22.00
N LEU A 471 3.19 -16.94 -22.16
CA LEU A 471 3.66 -16.22 -23.35
C LEU A 471 5.18 -16.04 -23.38
N SER A 472 5.80 -15.93 -22.20
CA SER A 472 7.24 -15.65 -22.08
C SER A 472 8.14 -16.89 -22.14
N ASN A 473 7.57 -18.09 -22.37
CA ASN A 473 8.30 -19.36 -22.32
C ASN A 473 9.21 -19.49 -21.08
N LEU A 474 8.76 -19.02 -19.91
CA LEU A 474 9.55 -19.13 -18.66
C LEU A 474 9.88 -20.59 -18.29
N PHE A 475 9.27 -21.56 -18.99
CA PHE A 475 9.51 -22.99 -18.88
C PHE A 475 9.92 -23.64 -20.21
N ASP A 476 10.82 -23.02 -20.98
CA ASP A 476 11.53 -23.78 -22.00
C ASP A 476 12.40 -24.85 -21.31
N THR A 477 11.78 -26.01 -21.05
CA THR A 477 12.38 -27.21 -20.46
C THR A 477 13.14 -28.04 -21.51
N SER A 478 13.49 -27.44 -22.67
CA SER A 478 14.42 -28.04 -23.61
C SER A 478 15.87 -27.90 -23.13
N LYS A 479 16.19 -28.61 -22.04
CA LYS A 479 17.54 -29.09 -21.73
C LYS A 479 17.51 -30.58 -21.44
#